data_AF-A0A3D4UR76-F1
#
_entry.id   AF-A0A3D4UR76-F1
#
_cell.length_a   1.000
_cell.length_b   1.000
_cell.length_c   1.000
_cell.angle_alpha   90.00
_cell.angle_beta   90.00
_cell.angle_gamma   90.00
#
_symmetry.space_group_name_H-M   'P 1'
#
loop_
_entity.id
_entity.type
_entity.pdbx_description
1 polymer ?
#
loop_
_entity_poly.entity_id
_entity_poly.type
_entity_poly.pdbx_seq_one_letter_code
_entity_poly.pdbx_strand_id
1 'polypeptide(L)'
;MIDTLQAGDSVKCTISKVPNNHGSRATITRLMRRDPEIKRGLARAQRMRRQRMHAYIRGGRMWYSREKAAQIAICEQGNSWSMRFTHDIAPDIASVEQYLSIEKA
;
A
#
# COMPACT_ATOMS: atom_id res chain seq x y z
N MET A 1 -10.05 16.33 11.14
CA MET A 1 -10.50 16.42 9.72
C MET A 1 -11.30 15.20 9.27
N ILE A 2 -11.27 14.08 10.00
CA ILE A 2 -12.00 12.85 9.62
C ILE A 2 -13.52 13.03 9.75
N ASP A 3 -13.99 13.78 10.74
CA ASP A 3 -15.43 13.95 11.02
C ASP A 3 -16.22 14.69 9.93
N THR A 4 -15.52 15.37 9.01
CA THR A 4 -16.13 16.09 7.89
C THR A 4 -16.19 15.25 6.60
N LEU A 5 -15.57 14.06 6.57
CA LEU A 5 -15.55 13.20 5.39
C LEU A 5 -16.76 12.26 5.39
N GLN A 6 -17.46 12.21 4.24
CA GLN A 6 -18.55 11.26 4.04
C GLN A 6 -18.03 9.97 3.40
N ALA A 7 -18.66 8.84 3.73
CA ALA A 7 -18.36 7.59 3.05
C ALA A 7 -18.55 7.73 1.53
N GLY A 8 -17.55 7.30 0.77
CA GLY A 8 -17.50 7.43 -0.69
C GLY A 8 -16.73 8.65 -1.18
N ASP A 9 -16.37 9.61 -0.32
CA ASP A 9 -15.50 10.72 -0.72
C ASP A 9 -14.14 10.21 -1.21
N SER A 10 -13.58 10.88 -2.22
CA SER A 10 -12.21 10.65 -2.63
C SER A 10 -11.29 11.51 -1.78
N VAL A 11 -10.28 10.89 -1.17
CA VAL A 11 -9.26 11.59 -0.39
C VAL A 11 -7.89 11.35 -0.99
N LYS A 12 -7.13 12.44 -1.11
CA LYS A 12 -5.72 12.40 -1.46
C LYS A 12 -4.92 12.53 -0.17
N CYS A 13 -4.07 11.54 0.09
CA CYS A 13 -3.18 11.54 1.24
C CYS A 13 -1.75 11.71 0.77
N THR A 14 -1.00 12.60 1.40
CA THR A 14 0.42 12.84 1.14
C THR A 14 1.21 12.62 2.42
N ILE A 15 2.30 11.86 2.35
CA ILE A 15 3.17 11.59 3.50
C ILE A 15 4.01 12.82 3.80
N SER A 16 3.70 13.54 4.87
CA SER A 16 4.45 14.72 5.30
C SER A 16 5.73 14.34 6.05
N LYS A 17 5.68 13.28 6.86
CA LYS A 17 6.79 12.77 7.66
C LYS A 17 6.73 11.24 7.74
N VAL A 18 7.87 10.57 7.55
CA VAL A 18 7.96 9.12 7.67
C VAL A 18 7.98 8.73 9.15
N PRO A 19 7.08 7.83 9.62
CA PRO A 19 7.11 7.34 11.00
C PRO A 19 8.40 6.55 11.26
N ASN A 20 8.91 6.56 12.50
CA ASN A 20 10.04 5.70 12.87
C ASN A 20 9.59 4.29 13.27
N ASN A 21 8.39 4.16 13.83
CA ASN A 21 7.87 2.89 14.26
C ASN A 21 7.45 2.01 13.05
N HIS A 22 7.48 0.70 13.25
CA HIS A 22 7.05 -0.24 12.22
C HIS A 22 5.51 -0.24 12.05
N GLY A 23 4.77 -0.07 13.15
CA GLY A 23 3.31 -0.13 13.16
C GLY A 23 2.66 0.94 12.27
N SER A 24 3.01 2.20 12.44
CA SER A 24 2.46 3.30 11.64
C SER A 24 2.90 3.21 10.18
N ARG A 25 4.15 2.79 9.90
CA ARG A 25 4.60 2.49 8.52
C ARG A 25 3.70 1.44 7.86
N ALA A 26 3.43 0.34 8.56
CA ALA A 26 2.56 -0.73 8.06
C ALA A 26 1.11 -0.25 7.84
N THR A 27 0.58 0.60 8.74
CA THR A 27 -0.74 1.22 8.58
C THR A 27 -0.80 2.11 7.34
N ILE A 28 0.19 2.99 7.14
CA ILE A 28 0.28 3.84 5.94
C ILE A 28 0.34 2.97 4.68
N THR A 29 1.23 1.98 4.64
CA THR A 29 1.32 1.04 3.50
C THR A 29 0.00 0.31 3.24
N ARG A 30 -0.78 -0.02 4.27
CA ARG A 30 -2.10 -0.65 4.12
C ARG A 30 -3.14 0.32 3.55
N LEU A 31 -3.13 1.58 3.97
CA LEU A 31 -3.97 2.63 3.40
C LEU A 31 -3.62 2.89 1.93
N MET A 32 -2.34 2.98 1.59
CA MET A 32 -1.86 3.10 0.20
C MET A 32 -2.38 1.97 -0.70
N ARG A 33 -2.49 0.73 -0.19
CA ARG A 33 -3.01 -0.42 -0.97
C ARG A 33 -4.49 -0.32 -1.32
N ARG A 34 -5.24 0.64 -0.76
CA ARG A 34 -6.62 0.95 -1.17
C ARG A 34 -6.68 1.77 -2.45
N ASP A 35 -5.57 2.39 -2.87
CA ASP A 35 -5.48 3.07 -4.15
C ASP A 35 -5.63 2.05 -5.30
N PRO A 36 -6.59 2.25 -6.23
CA PRO A 36 -6.76 1.39 -7.40
C PRO A 36 -5.50 1.23 -8.26
N GLU A 37 -4.68 2.27 -8.41
CA GLU A 37 -3.45 2.23 -9.21
C GLU A 37 -2.40 1.35 -8.55
N ILE A 38 -2.17 1.55 -7.25
CA ILE A 38 -1.24 0.74 -6.46
C ILE A 38 -1.70 -0.73 -6.47
N LYS A 39 -3.00 -0.98 -6.30
CA LYS A 39 -3.57 -2.34 -6.35
C LYS A 39 -3.34 -3.01 -7.69
N ARG A 40 -3.57 -2.30 -8.81
CA ARG A 40 -3.29 -2.80 -10.17
C ARG A 40 -1.79 -3.06 -10.37
N GLY A 41 -0.94 -2.16 -9.89
CA GLY A 41 0.51 -2.31 -9.93
C GLY A 41 0.97 -3.58 -9.20
N LEU A 42 0.46 -3.83 -8.00
CA LEU A 42 0.80 -5.01 -7.20
C LEU A 42 0.33 -6.31 -7.88
N ALA A 43 -0.88 -6.32 -8.45
CA ALA A 43 -1.38 -7.46 -9.20
C ALA A 43 -0.52 -7.74 -10.46
N ARG A 44 -0.11 -6.70 -11.19
CA ARG A 44 0.79 -6.81 -12.33
C ARG A 44 2.15 -7.36 -11.91
N ALA A 45 2.74 -6.83 -10.84
CA ALA A 45 4.03 -7.28 -10.35
C ALA A 45 4.00 -8.78 -9.96
N GLN A 46 2.95 -9.21 -9.25
CA GLN A 46 2.79 -10.61 -8.88
C GLN A 46 2.61 -11.53 -10.10
N ARG A 47 1.87 -11.07 -11.12
CA ARG A 47 1.73 -11.81 -12.39
C ARG A 47 3.07 -11.99 -13.08
N MET A 48 3.87 -10.93 -13.22
CA MET A 48 5.20 -11.00 -13.83
C MET A 48 6.12 -11.94 -13.05
N ARG A 49 6.07 -11.88 -11.71
CA ARG A 49 6.86 -12.77 -10.84
C ARG A 49 6.57 -14.25 -11.06
N ARG A 50 5.30 -14.59 -11.33
CA ARG A 50 4.90 -15.96 -11.65
C ARG A 50 5.39 -16.39 -13.03
N GLN A 51 5.32 -15.50 -14.01
CA GLN A 51 5.76 -15.78 -15.38
C GLN A 51 7.27 -15.95 -15.50
N ARG A 52 8.05 -15.22 -14.68
CA ARG A 52 9.52 -15.31 -14.65
C ARG A 52 10.05 -16.40 -13.70
N MET A 53 9.16 -17.18 -13.10
CA MET A 53 9.55 -18.16 -12.09
C MET A 53 10.38 -19.28 -12.71
N HIS A 54 11.67 -19.32 -12.40
CA HIS A 54 12.57 -20.35 -12.87
C HIS A 54 12.32 -21.66 -12.11
N ALA A 55 11.97 -22.72 -12.83
CA ALA A 55 11.79 -24.07 -12.30
C ALA A 55 13.01 -24.95 -12.63
N TYR A 56 13.49 -25.72 -11.67
CA TYR A 56 14.66 -26.60 -11.84
C TYR A 56 14.52 -27.87 -11.01
N ILE A 57 15.19 -28.95 -11.43
CA ILE A 57 15.16 -30.22 -10.72
C ILE A 57 16.31 -30.28 -9.70
N ARG A 58 16.02 -30.70 -8.47
CA ARG A 58 17.01 -30.99 -7.42
C ARG A 58 16.57 -32.20 -6.60
N GLY A 59 17.41 -33.25 -6.60
CA GLY A 59 17.12 -34.52 -5.92
C GLY A 59 15.88 -35.23 -6.47
N GLY A 60 15.67 -35.20 -7.79
CA GLY A 60 14.50 -35.81 -8.45
C GLY A 60 13.17 -35.09 -8.21
N ARG A 61 13.17 -33.91 -7.58
CA ARG A 61 11.98 -33.09 -7.33
C ARG A 61 12.07 -31.77 -8.08
N MET A 62 10.91 -31.23 -8.48
CA MET A 62 10.81 -29.88 -9.06
C MET A 62 10.88 -28.82 -7.95
N TRP A 63 11.80 -27.88 -8.11
CA TRP A 63 11.97 -26.71 -7.25
C TRP A 63 11.76 -25.43 -8.05
N TYR A 64 11.35 -24.37 -7.36
CA TYR A 64 11.11 -23.06 -7.96
C TYR A 64 12.00 -22.01 -7.31
N SER A 65 12.76 -21.28 -8.11
CA SER A 65 13.43 -20.06 -7.67
C SER A 65 12.39 -18.94 -7.61
N ARG A 66 12.15 -18.42 -6.40
CA ARG A 66 11.14 -17.37 -6.17
C ARG A 66 11.82 -16.01 -6.15
N GLU A 67 11.52 -15.18 -7.14
CA GLU A 67 11.92 -13.77 -7.14
C GLU A 67 11.30 -13.02 -5.95
N LYS A 68 11.99 -11.98 -5.45
CA LYS A 68 11.47 -11.11 -4.40
C LYS A 68 10.22 -10.37 -4.90
N ALA A 69 9.24 -10.17 -4.02
CA ALA A 69 8.04 -9.39 -4.37
C ALA A 69 8.41 -7.92 -4.56
N ALA A 70 7.83 -7.27 -5.57
CA ALA A 70 7.96 -5.83 -5.74
C ALA A 70 7.24 -5.10 -4.59
N GLN A 71 7.84 -4.00 -4.12
CA GLN A 71 7.24 -3.10 -3.16
C GLN A 71 6.83 -1.82 -3.89
N ILE A 72 5.53 -1.58 -4.01
CA ILE A 72 4.96 -0.40 -4.71
C ILE A 72 4.41 0.60 -3.70
N ALA A 73 3.71 0.11 -2.67
CA ALA A 73 3.24 0.93 -1.56
C ALA A 73 4.38 1.17 -0.55
N ILE A 74 5.23 2.14 -0.84
CA ILE A 74 6.38 2.51 0.00
C ILE A 74 6.07 3.79 0.79
N CYS A 75 6.27 3.72 2.10
CA CYS A 75 6.09 4.85 3.01
C CYS A 75 7.32 5.77 2.97
N GLU A 76 7.42 6.59 1.93
CA GLU A 76 8.46 7.60 1.74
C GLU A 76 7.87 9.01 1.79
N GLN A 77 8.66 9.98 2.26
CA GLN A 77 8.22 11.36 2.35
C GLN A 77 7.90 11.92 0.96
N GLY A 78 6.79 12.64 0.83
CA GLY A 78 6.33 13.22 -0.43
C GLY A 78 5.51 12.26 -1.31
N ASN A 79 5.47 10.96 -1.00
CA ASN A 79 4.56 10.05 -1.70
C ASN A 79 3.12 10.45 -1.43
N SER A 80 2.32 10.49 -2.50
CA SER A 80 0.89 10.74 -2.43
C SER A 80 0.12 9.60 -3.08
N TRP A 81 -1.08 9.34 -2.57
CA TRP A 81 -2.00 8.35 -3.13
C TRP A 81 -3.44 8.81 -2.95
N SER A 82 -4.34 8.22 -3.72
CA SER A 82 -5.76 8.52 -3.69
C SER A 82 -6.55 7.29 -3.26
N MET A 83 -7.48 7.44 -2.34
CA MET A 83 -8.37 6.36 -1.93
C MET A 83 -9.78 6.85 -1.67
N ARG A 84 -10.75 5.92 -1.71
CA ARG A 84 -12.11 6.19 -1.25
C ARG A 84 -12.16 6.09 0.26
N PHE A 85 -12.74 7.10 0.89
CA PHE A 85 -12.99 7.10 2.34
C PHE A 85 -14.19 6.22 2.68
N THR A 86 -14.02 5.42 3.73
CA THR A 86 -15.04 4.55 4.30
C THR A 86 -14.89 4.57 5.81
N HIS A 87 -15.98 4.42 6.59
CA HIS A 87 -15.89 4.61 8.04
C HIS A 87 -15.05 3.55 8.76
N ASP A 88 -14.82 2.37 8.15
CA ASP A 88 -13.93 1.33 8.69
C ASP A 88 -12.46 1.77 8.77
N ILE A 89 -12.02 2.72 7.93
CA ILE A 89 -10.65 3.23 7.94
C ILE A 89 -10.44 4.47 8.79
N ALA A 90 -11.51 5.04 9.35
CA ALA A 90 -11.42 6.19 10.26
C ALA A 90 -10.41 5.99 11.41
N PRO A 91 -10.42 4.87 12.17
CA PRO A 91 -9.45 4.67 13.25
C PRO A 91 -8.01 4.54 12.74
N ASP A 92 -7.83 3.96 11.56
CA ASP A 92 -6.50 3.82 10.96
C ASP A 92 -5.94 5.18 10.58
N ILE A 93 -6.75 6.02 9.92
CA ILE A 93 -6.36 7.39 9.56
C ILE A 93 -6.06 8.20 10.81
N ALA A 94 -6.91 8.12 11.84
CA ALA A 94 -6.69 8.83 13.10
C ALA A 94 -5.34 8.44 13.74
N SER A 95 -4.97 7.17 13.70
CA SER A 95 -3.70 6.68 14.26
C SER A 95 -2.44 7.23 13.55
N VAL A 96 -2.56 7.64 12.30
CA VAL A 96 -1.45 8.14 11.47
C VAL A 96 -1.61 9.58 11.00
N GLU A 97 -2.63 10.30 11.50
CA GLU A 97 -2.99 11.66 11.07
C GLU A 97 -1.81 12.62 11.18
N GLN A 98 -1.00 12.50 12.24
CA GLN A 98 0.22 13.31 12.45
C GLN A 98 1.29 13.17 11.36
N TYR A 99 1.23 12.13 10.51
CA TYR A 99 2.20 11.85 9.46
C TYR A 99 1.68 12.17 8.05
N LEU A 100 0.40 12.54 7.92
CA LEU A 100 -0.29 12.68 6.65
C LEU A 100 -0.85 14.09 6.48
N SER A 101 -0.73 14.64 5.28
CA SER A 101 -1.58 15.73 4.80
C SER A 101 -2.74 15.10 4.05
N ILE A 102 -3.98 15.39 4.45
CA ILE A 102 -5.19 14.81 3.86
C ILE A 102 -6.01 15.93 3.22
N GLU A 103 -6.26 15.78 1.92
CA GLU A 103 -7.04 16.70 1.11
C GLU A 103 -8.23 15.95 0.51
N LYS A 104 -9.39 16.61 0.46
CA LYS A 104 -10.52 16.10 -0.31
C LYS A 104 -10.23 16.32 -1.80
N ALA A 105 -10.26 15.24 -2.57
CA ALA A 105 -9.95 15.23 -4.01
C ALA A 105 -11.20 15.52 -4.85
#